data_AF-A0A954G783-F1
#
_entry.id   AF-A0A954G783-F1
#
_cell.length_a   1.000
_cell.length_b   1.000
_cell.length_c   1.000
_cell.angle_alpha   90.00
_cell.angle_beta   90.00
_cell.angle_gamma   90.00
#
_symmetry.space_group_name_H-M   'P 1'
#
loop_
_entity.id
_entity.type
_entity.pdbx_description
1 polymer ?
#
loop_
_entity_poly.entity_id
_entity_poly.type
_entity_poly.pdbx_seq_one_letter_code
_entity_poly.pdbx_strand_id
1 'polypeptide(L)'
;MKTLFLLQLVSTFYMVGLIWFVQIVHYPMFALVGRARFTHYQQIHQLRTSFAVGPMMLTEAATTVAIVYWPPPGMGPVFTWTGVGLLFVVWISTACLQVPRHHVLASRFSPRHLRG
;
A
#
# COMPACT_ATOMS: atom_id res chain seq x y z
N MET A 1 4.07 -8.37 -23.58
CA MET A 1 4.80 -9.22 -22.59
C MET A 1 5.79 -8.42 -21.75
N LYS A 2 6.82 -7.76 -22.34
CA LYS A 2 7.73 -6.87 -21.59
C LYS A 2 7.02 -5.76 -20.81
N THR A 3 5.99 -5.15 -21.42
CA THR A 3 5.24 -4.06 -20.79
C THR A 3 4.49 -4.48 -19.52
N LEU A 4 3.90 -5.68 -19.48
CA LEU A 4 3.18 -6.17 -18.29
C LEU A 4 4.14 -6.33 -17.11
N PHE A 5 5.30 -6.93 -17.36
CA PHE A 5 6.35 -7.08 -16.35
C PHE A 5 6.86 -5.72 -15.87
N LEU A 6 7.12 -4.78 -16.78
CA LEU A 6 7.57 -3.43 -16.41
C LEU A 6 6.52 -2.66 -15.62
N LEU A 7 5.23 -2.77 -15.96
CA LEU A 7 4.16 -2.15 -15.21
C LEU A 7 4.08 -2.71 -13.79
N GLN A 8 4.09 -4.04 -13.64
CA GLN A 8 4.13 -4.71 -12.34
C GLN A 8 5.36 -4.26 -11.52
N LEU A 9 6.53 -4.24 -12.14
CA LEU A 9 7.78 -3.86 -11.48
C LEU A 9 7.72 -2.41 -10.99
N VAL A 10 7.37 -1.48 -11.87
CA VAL A 10 7.28 -0.06 -11.55
C VAL A 10 6.22 0.21 -10.48
N SER A 11 5.06 -0.46 -10.56
CA SER A 11 4.00 -0.31 -9.57
C SER A 11 4.43 -0.80 -8.19
N THR A 12 5.09 -1.95 -8.12
CA THR A 12 5.61 -2.48 -6.85
C THR A 12 6.71 -1.57 -6.27
N PHE A 13 7.66 -1.11 -7.08
CA PHE A 13 8.71 -0.20 -6.59
C PHE A 13 8.15 1.15 -6.13
N TYR A 14 7.17 1.69 -6.84
CA TYR A 14 6.45 2.89 -6.40
C TYR A 14 5.80 2.66 -5.04
N MET A 15 5.07 1.55 -4.85
CA MET A 15 4.40 1.24 -3.59
C MET A 15 5.40 1.06 -2.44
N VAL A 16 6.53 0.36 -2.68
CA VAL A 16 7.61 0.22 -1.69
C VAL A 16 8.16 1.59 -1.28
N GLY A 17 8.49 2.44 -2.27
CA GLY A 17 9.00 3.79 -2.01
C GLY A 17 8.00 4.67 -1.26
N LEU A 18 6.72 4.61 -1.64
CA LEU A 18 5.65 5.35 -0.98
C LEU A 18 5.48 4.90 0.46
N ILE A 19 5.46 3.59 0.73
CA ILE A 19 5.33 3.04 2.09
C ILE A 19 6.51 3.51 2.95
N TRP A 20 7.74 3.42 2.46
CA TRP A 20 8.92 3.90 3.18
C TRP A 20 8.85 5.40 3.45
N PHE A 21 8.48 6.20 2.46
CA PHE A 21 8.34 7.63 2.63
C PHE A 21 7.31 7.99 3.71
N VAL A 22 6.16 7.32 3.70
CA VAL A 22 5.13 7.50 4.73
C VAL A 22 5.64 7.06 6.11
N GLN A 23 6.29 5.91 6.21
CA GLN A 23 6.80 5.38 7.48
C GLN A 23 7.93 6.22 8.08
N ILE A 24 8.88 6.66 7.26
CA ILE A 24 10.07 7.40 7.73
C ILE A 24 9.72 8.86 8.01
N VAL A 25 8.84 9.47 7.20
CA VAL A 25 8.58 10.91 7.26
C VAL A 25 7.24 11.22 7.92
N HIS A 26 6.15 10.66 7.40
CA HIS A 26 4.80 11.08 7.81
C HIS A 26 4.43 10.58 9.20
N TYR A 27 4.65 9.30 9.50
CA TYR A 27 4.27 8.72 10.79
C TYR A 27 4.96 9.39 11.98
N PRO A 28 6.28 9.69 11.97
CA PRO A 28 6.90 10.45 13.05
C PRO A 28 6.34 11.87 13.20
N MET A 29 6.01 12.53 12.09
CA MET A 29 5.46 13.88 12.09
C MET A 29 4.04 13.97 12.66
N PHE A 30 3.29 12.85 12.72
CA PHE A 30 1.95 12.82 13.33
C PHE A 30 1.95 13.29 14.79
N ALA A 31 3.06 13.09 15.52
CA ALA A 31 3.21 13.58 16.89
C ALA A 31 3.21 15.12 17.00
N LEU A 32 3.51 15.84 15.91
CA LEU A 32 3.65 17.29 15.89
C LEU A 32 2.35 18.03 15.55
N VAL A 33 1.30 17.33 15.08
CA VAL A 33 0.03 17.94 14.62
C VAL A 33 -0.78 18.55 15.78
N GLY A 34 -0.60 18.03 17.00
CA GLY A 34 -1.34 18.43 18.18
C GLY A 34 -2.76 17.85 18.25
N ARG A 35 -3.28 17.69 19.48
CA ARG A 35 -4.53 16.97 19.75
C ARG A 35 -5.76 17.55 19.05
N ALA A 36 -5.89 18.87 19.02
CA ALA A 36 -7.10 19.54 18.54
C ALA A 36 -7.37 19.33 17.04
N ARG A 37 -6.32 19.14 16.23
CA ARG A 37 -6.44 19.01 14.76
C ARG A 37 -6.17 17.60 14.24
N PHE A 38 -5.76 16.68 15.12
CA PHE A 38 -5.27 15.36 14.73
C PHE A 38 -6.28 14.54 13.93
N THR A 39 -7.50 14.42 14.42
CA THR A 39 -8.57 13.62 13.79
C THR A 39 -8.86 14.11 12.37
N HIS A 40 -9.06 15.42 12.20
CA HIS A 40 -9.30 16.04 10.89
C HIS A 40 -8.10 15.85 9.95
N TYR A 41 -6.88 16.03 10.46
CA TYR A 41 -5.66 15.76 9.70
C TYR A 41 -5.60 14.30 9.24
N GLN A 42 -5.90 13.33 10.11
CA GLN A 42 -5.86 11.90 9.79
C GLN A 42 -6.91 11.50 8.75
N GLN A 43 -8.12 12.05 8.82
CA GLN A 43 -9.17 11.81 7.82
C GLN A 43 -8.74 12.29 6.42
N ILE A 44 -8.19 13.51 6.34
CA ILE A 44 -7.66 14.04 5.07
C ILE A 44 -6.45 13.24 4.60
N HIS A 45 -5.53 12.91 5.51
CA HIS A 45 -4.36 12.10 5.20
C HIS A 45 -4.76 10.75 4.61
N GLN A 46 -5.70 10.03 5.23
CA GLN A 46 -6.18 8.75 4.72
C GLN A 46 -6.81 8.87 3.34
N LEU A 47 -7.68 9.87 3.12
CA LEU A 47 -8.30 10.09 1.82
C LEU A 47 -7.25 10.34 0.73
N ARG A 48 -6.26 11.21 1.01
CA ARG A 48 -5.18 11.53 0.07
C ARG A 48 -4.25 10.34 -0.18
N THR A 49 -3.94 9.57 0.85
CA THR A 49 -3.16 8.33 0.72
C THR A 49 -3.89 7.33 -0.17
N SER A 50 -5.22 7.18 -0.02
CA SER A 50 -6.02 6.31 -0.91
C SER A 50 -5.91 6.72 -2.38
N PHE A 51 -5.92 8.02 -2.70
CA PHE A 51 -5.69 8.50 -4.07
C PHE A 51 -4.26 8.24 -4.56
N ALA A 52 -3.26 8.30 -3.68
CA ALA A 52 -1.87 8.06 -4.05
C ALA A 52 -1.52 6.57 -4.25
N VAL A 53 -2.18 5.67 -3.52
CA VAL A 53 -1.93 4.21 -3.60
C VAL A 53 -2.88 3.51 -4.57
N GLY A 54 -4.14 3.94 -4.65
CA GLY A 54 -5.21 3.26 -5.38
C GLY A 54 -4.86 2.93 -6.84
N PRO A 55 -4.37 3.90 -7.64
CA PRO A 55 -3.99 3.63 -9.04
C PRO A 55 -2.92 2.57 -9.18
N MET A 56 -1.90 2.58 -8.32
CA MET A 56 -0.79 1.63 -8.40
C MET A 56 -1.17 0.26 -7.85
N MET A 57 -2.00 0.20 -6.81
CA MET A 57 -2.59 -1.07 -6.33
C MET A 57 -3.48 -1.73 -7.39
N LEU A 58 -4.33 -0.96 -8.09
CA LEU A 58 -5.13 -1.47 -9.19
C LEU A 58 -4.26 -1.95 -10.35
N THR A 59 -3.18 -1.22 -10.64
CA THR A 59 -2.19 -1.64 -11.65
C THR A 59 -1.58 -2.98 -11.27
N GLU A 60 -1.06 -3.13 -10.04
CA GLU A 60 -0.50 -4.41 -9.56
C GLU A 60 -1.48 -5.58 -9.67
N ALA A 61 -2.74 -5.37 -9.27
CA ALA A 61 -3.77 -6.40 -9.38
C ALA A 61 -4.03 -6.79 -10.84
N ALA A 62 -4.23 -5.80 -11.71
CA ALA A 62 -4.51 -6.04 -13.12
C ALA A 62 -3.33 -6.73 -13.81
N THR A 63 -2.09 -6.29 -13.57
CA THR A 63 -0.90 -6.87 -14.19
C THR A 63 -0.57 -8.24 -13.62
N THR A 64 -0.81 -8.48 -12.33
CA THR A 64 -0.64 -9.81 -11.72
C THR A 64 -1.60 -10.83 -12.35
N VAL A 65 -2.88 -10.47 -12.51
CA VAL A 65 -3.86 -11.33 -13.21
C VAL A 65 -3.45 -11.54 -14.67
N ALA A 66 -3.07 -10.48 -15.39
CA ALA A 66 -2.66 -10.58 -16.79
C ALA A 66 -1.42 -11.47 -16.99
N ILE A 67 -0.44 -11.44 -16.07
CA ILE A 67 0.78 -12.26 -16.14
C ILE A 67 0.45 -13.76 -15.97
N VAL A 68 -0.60 -14.13 -15.25
CA VAL A 68 -1.03 -15.54 -15.14
C VAL A 68 -1.51 -16.08 -16.50
N TYR A 69 -2.24 -15.27 -17.27
CA TYR A 69 -2.76 -15.67 -18.59
C TYR A 69 -1.74 -15.48 -19.72
N TRP A 70 -0.85 -14.49 -19.61
CA TRP A 70 0.16 -14.16 -20.62
C TRP A 70 1.55 -14.02 -19.98
N PRO A 71 2.13 -15.12 -19.46
CA PRO A 71 3.39 -15.09 -18.75
C PRO A 71 4.54 -14.67 -19.67
N PRO A 72 5.43 -13.74 -19.25
CA PRO A 72 6.65 -13.41 -19.98
C PRO A 72 7.51 -14.66 -20.26
N PRO A 73 8.29 -14.68 -21.37
CA PRO A 73 9.17 -15.81 -21.67
C PRO A 73 10.14 -16.09 -20.51
N GLY A 74 10.25 -17.35 -20.10
CA GLY A 74 11.10 -17.75 -18.96
C GLY A 74 10.41 -17.73 -17.59
N MET A 75 9.19 -17.21 -17.47
CA MET A 75 8.38 -17.33 -16.24
C MET A 75 7.47 -18.55 -16.31
N GLY A 76 7.84 -19.62 -15.60
CA GLY A 76 6.99 -20.79 -15.44
C GLY A 76 5.82 -20.55 -14.46
N PRO A 77 4.86 -21.49 -14.38
CA PRO A 77 3.67 -21.37 -13.52
C PRO A 77 4.00 -21.13 -12.04
N VAL A 78 5.09 -21.71 -11.53
CA VAL A 78 5.52 -21.49 -10.14
C VAL A 78 5.74 -20.00 -9.87
N PHE A 79 6.47 -19.30 -10.75
CA PHE A 79 6.76 -17.87 -10.56
C PHE A 79 5.49 -17.01 -10.60
N THR A 80 4.58 -17.27 -11.55
CA THR A 80 3.35 -16.46 -11.68
C THR A 80 2.41 -16.67 -10.49
N TRP A 81 2.23 -17.92 -10.05
CA TRP A 81 1.40 -18.23 -8.88
C TRP A 81 2.02 -17.75 -7.56
N THR A 82 3.34 -17.77 -7.42
CA THR A 82 4.01 -17.15 -6.28
C THR A 82 3.73 -15.64 -6.23
N GLY A 83 3.79 -14.95 -7.37
CA GLY A 83 3.45 -13.51 -7.45
C GLY A 83 2.01 -13.22 -6.99
N VAL A 84 1.05 -14.03 -7.44
CA VAL A 84 -0.35 -13.96 -6.99
C VAL A 84 -0.45 -14.14 -5.47
N GLY A 85 0.18 -15.19 -4.94
CA GLY A 85 0.17 -15.47 -3.50
C GLY A 85 0.74 -14.31 -2.67
N LEU A 86 1.87 -13.74 -3.09
CA LEU A 86 2.48 -12.59 -2.43
C LEU A 86 1.56 -11.35 -2.44
N LEU A 87 0.93 -11.06 -3.58
CA LEU A 87 -0.01 -9.93 -3.67
C LEU A 87 -1.17 -10.10 -2.68
N PHE A 88 -1.77 -11.29 -2.62
CA PHE A 88 -2.83 -11.59 -1.66
C PHE A 88 -2.38 -11.46 -0.21
N VAL A 89 -1.19 -11.95 0.14
CA VAL A 89 -0.63 -11.79 1.49
C VAL A 89 -0.49 -10.30 1.86
N VAL A 90 0.05 -9.49 0.95
CA VAL A 90 0.20 -8.04 1.16
C VAL A 90 -1.16 -7.34 1.30
N TRP A 91 -2.13 -7.71 0.47
CA TRP A 91 -3.47 -7.11 0.51
C TRP A 91 -4.27 -7.51 1.75
N ILE A 92 -4.23 -8.79 2.13
CA ILE A 92 -4.86 -9.26 3.37
C ILE A 92 -4.19 -8.59 4.58
N SER A 93 -2.86 -8.49 4.59
CA SER A 93 -2.16 -7.72 5.62
C SER A 93 -2.72 -6.30 5.67
N THR A 94 -2.73 -5.59 4.55
CA THR A 94 -3.23 -4.21 4.42
C THR A 94 -4.66 -4.06 4.96
N ALA A 95 -5.58 -4.93 4.53
CA ALA A 95 -6.98 -4.89 4.92
C ALA A 95 -7.21 -5.24 6.39
N CYS A 96 -6.47 -6.21 6.94
CA CYS A 96 -6.68 -6.71 8.30
C CYS A 96 -5.86 -5.98 9.37
N LEU A 97 -4.72 -5.37 9.00
CA LEU A 97 -3.77 -4.79 9.96
C LEU A 97 -3.63 -3.27 9.78
N GLN A 98 -3.44 -2.78 8.55
CA GLN A 98 -3.18 -1.36 8.29
C GLN A 98 -4.49 -0.57 8.31
N VAL A 99 -5.53 -1.02 7.59
CA VAL A 99 -6.82 -0.32 7.50
C VAL A 99 -7.48 -0.11 8.87
N PRO A 100 -7.59 -1.12 9.76
CA PRO A 100 -8.21 -0.90 11.07
C PRO A 100 -7.42 0.08 11.95
N ARG A 101 -6.09 0.06 11.88
CA ARG A 101 -5.24 1.02 12.62
C ARG A 101 -5.43 2.44 12.11
N HIS A 102 -5.55 2.63 10.80
CA HIS A 102 -5.87 3.93 10.22
C HIS A 102 -7.25 4.43 10.68
N HIS A 103 -8.28 3.59 10.72
CA HIS A 103 -9.59 3.98 11.26
C HIS A 103 -9.54 4.39 12.74
N VAL A 104 -8.71 3.73 13.56
CA VAL A 104 -8.49 4.14 14.96
C VAL A 104 -7.85 5.53 15.03
N LEU A 105 -6.83 5.80 14.21
CA LEU A 105 -6.18 7.12 14.15
C LEU A 105 -7.11 8.23 13.63
N ALA A 106 -8.01 7.91 12.69
CA ALA A 106 -9.00 8.85 12.15
C ALA A 106 -10.18 9.13 13.09
N SER A 107 -10.38 8.31 14.14
CA SER A 107 -11.49 8.50 15.09
C SER A 107 -11.05 9.12 16.41
N ARG A 108 -9.80 8.92 16.84
CA ARG A 108 -9.29 9.48 18.11
C ARG A 108 -7.78 9.69 18.12
N PHE A 109 -7.35 10.73 18.83
CA PHE A 109 -5.93 10.88 19.19
C PHE A 109 -5.56 9.90 20.30
N SER A 110 -4.47 9.15 20.13
CA SER A 110 -3.88 8.33 21.18
C SER A 110 -2.36 8.39 21.13
N PRO A 111 -1.67 8.93 22.16
CA PRO A 111 -0.21 9.04 22.17
C PRO A 111 0.50 7.69 22.02
N ARG A 112 -0.15 6.62 22.50
CA ARG A 112 0.40 5.25 22.51
C ARG A 112 0.47 4.62 21.11
N HIS A 113 -0.23 5.19 20.13
CA HIS A 113 -0.31 4.68 18.75
C HIS A 113 0.43 5.57 17.73
N LEU A 114 1.20 6.57 18.21
CA LEU A 114 1.94 7.51 17.36
C LEU A 114 3.35 7.03 16.98
N ARG A 115 3.83 5.98 17.63
CA ARG A 115 5.09 5.31 17.26
C ARG A 115 4.69 4.01 16.56
N GLY A 116 4.78 4.01 15.23
CA GLY A 116 4.63 2.81 14.42
C GLY A 116 5.71 1.79 14.75
#